data_AF-A0A0G2RH89-F1
#
_entry.id   AF-A0A0G2RH89-F1
#
_cell.length_a   1.000
_cell.length_b   1.000
_cell.length_c   1.000
_cell.angle_alpha   90.00
_cell.angle_beta   90.00
_cell.angle_gamma   90.00
#
_symmetry.space_group_name_H-M   'P 1'
#
loop_
_entity.id
_entity.type
_entity.pdbx_description
1 polymer ?
#
loop_
_entity_poly.entity_id
_entity_poly.type
_entity_poly.pdbx_seq_one_letter_code
_entity_poly.pdbx_strand_id
1 'polypeptide(L)'
;MGSLSIIVAHHMYAMPPYPYIATDYPTQLSLFTHHMWIGGFCIVGAGAHASIFMVRDYNPAQNYNNVLDRIIRHRDAIISHLNWVCIFLGFHSFGLYIHNDTMRALGRSQDMFSDTAIQLQPIFAQWVQSIHTLAPGNTSPNALASASYAFGGDVVSVGNKVAMMPISLG
;
A
#
# COMPACT_ATOMS: atom_id res chain seq x y z
N MET A 1 -0.98 -16.22 -2.95
CA MET A 1 -1.07 -16.37 -1.47
C MET A 1 -0.53 -15.15 -0.73
N GLY A 2 0.76 -14.80 -0.83
CA GLY A 2 1.32 -13.69 -0.05
C GLY A 2 0.65 -12.34 -0.28
N SER A 3 0.48 -11.93 -1.54
CA SER A 3 -0.25 -10.69 -1.89
C SER A 3 -1.69 -10.68 -1.37
N LEU A 4 -2.36 -11.83 -1.34
CA LEU A 4 -3.72 -11.94 -0.81
C LEU A 4 -3.74 -11.71 0.71
N SER A 5 -2.75 -12.24 1.46
CA SER A 5 -2.64 -11.97 2.90
C SER A 5 -2.46 -10.47 3.19
N ILE A 6 -1.68 -9.75 2.37
CA ILE A 6 -1.52 -8.29 2.47
C ILE A 6 -2.85 -7.57 2.19
N ILE A 7 -3.58 -7.97 1.15
CA ILE A 7 -4.91 -7.41 0.85
C ILE A 7 -5.88 -7.65 2.00
N VAL A 8 -5.87 -8.86 2.59
CA VAL A 8 -6.69 -9.18 3.77
C VAL A 8 -6.36 -8.25 4.93
N ALA A 9 -5.08 -7.99 5.21
CA ALA A 9 -4.68 -7.03 6.23
C ALA A 9 -5.30 -5.65 5.98
N HIS A 10 -5.16 -5.11 4.76
CA HIS A 10 -5.71 -3.80 4.40
C HIS A 10 -7.25 -3.74 4.48
N HIS A 11 -7.94 -4.79 4.04
CA HIS A 11 -9.39 -4.84 4.11
C HIS A 11 -9.90 -4.97 5.54
N MET A 12 -9.28 -5.81 6.38
CA MET A 12 -9.78 -6.07 7.73
C MET A 12 -9.69 -4.88 8.67
N TYR A 13 -8.66 -4.04 8.55
CA TYR A 13 -8.56 -2.86 9.42
C TYR A 13 -9.54 -1.76 8.99
N ALA A 14 -9.75 -1.56 7.69
CA ALA A 14 -10.63 -0.51 7.17
C ALA A 14 -12.11 -0.94 7.07
N MET A 15 -12.38 -2.25 7.03
CA MET A 15 -13.73 -2.84 7.02
C MET A 15 -13.82 -3.96 8.07
N PRO A 16 -13.86 -3.63 9.37
CA PRO A 16 -13.82 -4.61 10.45
C PRO A 16 -14.96 -5.63 10.36
N PRO A 17 -14.69 -6.92 10.09
CA PRO A 17 -15.74 -7.88 9.73
C PRO A 17 -16.39 -8.57 10.94
N TYR A 18 -15.88 -8.36 12.16
CA TYR A 18 -16.35 -9.03 13.38
C TYR A 18 -16.94 -8.06 14.39
N PRO A 19 -17.95 -8.46 15.19
CA PRO A 19 -18.49 -7.63 16.26
C PRO A 19 -17.42 -7.19 17.26
N TYR A 20 -17.48 -5.93 17.69
CA TYR A 20 -16.59 -5.30 18.69
C TYR A 20 -15.09 -5.22 18.35
N ILE A 21 -14.63 -5.86 17.28
CA ILE A 21 -13.21 -5.91 16.90
C ILE A 21 -12.65 -4.54 16.53
N ALA A 22 -13.48 -3.61 16.03
CA ALA A 22 -13.07 -2.26 15.65
C ALA A 22 -12.59 -1.42 16.84
N THR A 23 -13.12 -1.68 18.04
CA THR A 23 -12.72 -0.99 19.28
C THR A 23 -11.72 -1.78 20.13
N ASP A 24 -11.30 -2.95 19.64
CA ASP A 24 -10.24 -3.76 20.20
C ASP A 24 -8.94 -3.48 19.41
N TYR A 25 -8.32 -2.34 19.71
CA TYR A 25 -7.15 -1.86 18.99
C TYR A 25 -5.95 -2.82 19.03
N PRO A 26 -5.65 -3.52 20.16
CA PRO A 26 -4.61 -4.55 20.17
C PRO A 26 -4.87 -5.64 19.13
N THR A 27 -6.11 -6.12 18.99
CA THR A 27 -6.45 -7.15 18.00
C THR A 27 -6.32 -6.63 16.58
N GLN A 28 -6.78 -5.41 16.29
CA GLN A 28 -6.63 -4.78 14.96
C GLN A 28 -5.16 -4.67 14.54
N LEU A 29 -4.33 -4.09 15.41
CA LEU A 29 -2.90 -3.92 15.15
C LEU A 29 -2.20 -5.27 14.96
N SER A 30 -2.53 -6.24 15.81
CA SER A 30 -1.94 -7.58 15.75
C SER A 30 -2.30 -8.30 14.45
N LEU A 31 -3.58 -8.32 14.07
CA LEU A 31 -4.04 -8.99 12.86
C LEU A 31 -3.46 -8.35 11.61
N PHE A 32 -3.45 -7.01 11.53
CA PHE A 32 -2.85 -6.31 10.40
C PHE A 32 -1.38 -6.69 10.26
N THR A 33 -0.60 -6.54 11.34
CA THR A 33 0.84 -6.83 11.34
C THR A 33 1.12 -8.30 11.01
N HIS A 34 0.35 -9.22 11.61
CA HIS A 34 0.46 -10.65 11.37
C HIS A 34 0.26 -11.02 9.90
N HIS A 35 -0.83 -10.53 9.29
CA HIS A 35 -1.13 -10.81 7.89
C HIS A 35 -0.16 -10.14 6.91
N MET A 36 0.37 -8.96 7.25
CA MET A 36 1.44 -8.31 6.49
C MET A 36 2.72 -9.15 6.49
N TRP A 37 3.14 -9.67 7.64
CA TRP A 37 4.34 -10.51 7.74
C TRP A 37 4.20 -11.82 6.99
N ILE A 38 3.09 -12.55 7.18
CA ILE A 38 2.80 -13.76 6.40
C ILE A 38 2.85 -13.46 4.91
N GLY A 39 2.25 -12.34 4.51
CA GLY A 39 2.26 -11.87 3.14
C GLY A 39 3.66 -11.68 2.57
N GLY A 40 4.51 -10.97 3.31
CA GLY A 40 5.91 -10.75 2.95
C GLY A 40 6.70 -12.05 2.81
N PHE A 41 6.62 -12.96 3.79
CA PHE A 41 7.30 -14.25 3.74
C PHE A 41 6.87 -15.07 2.52
N CYS A 42 5.57 -15.13 2.23
CA CYS A 42 5.07 -15.87 1.07
C CYS A 42 5.50 -15.26 -0.27
N ILE A 43 5.60 -13.93 -0.38
CA ILE A 43 6.09 -13.25 -1.61
C ILE A 43 7.57 -13.57 -1.84
N VAL A 44 8.40 -13.46 -0.80
CA VAL A 44 9.84 -13.80 -0.88
C VAL A 44 10.01 -15.29 -1.21
N GLY A 45 9.22 -16.16 -0.57
CA GLY A 45 9.19 -17.59 -0.88
C GLY A 45 8.85 -17.87 -2.35
N ALA A 46 7.91 -17.13 -2.94
CA ALA A 46 7.61 -17.26 -4.36
C ALA A 46 8.83 -16.92 -5.25
N GLY A 47 9.59 -15.88 -4.91
CA GLY A 47 10.86 -15.55 -5.60
C GLY A 47 11.93 -16.63 -5.46
N ALA A 48 12.03 -17.25 -4.28
CA ALA A 48 12.94 -18.37 -4.04
C ALA A 48 12.57 -19.59 -4.89
N HIS A 49 11.31 -19.99 -4.90
CA HIS A 49 10.83 -21.13 -5.69
C HIS A 49 10.90 -20.87 -7.20
N ALA A 50 10.68 -19.63 -7.65
CA ALA A 50 10.90 -19.25 -9.04
C ALA A 50 12.37 -19.45 -9.45
N SER A 51 13.32 -19.04 -8.61
CA SER A 51 14.75 -19.26 -8.85
C SER A 51 15.11 -20.76 -8.85
N ILE A 52 14.52 -21.56 -7.96
CA ILE A 52 14.71 -23.01 -7.92
C ILE A 52 14.22 -23.65 -9.23
N PHE A 53 13.04 -23.27 -9.70
CA PHE A 53 12.49 -23.71 -10.99
C PHE A 53 13.42 -23.37 -12.15
N MET A 54 13.91 -22.13 -12.20
CA MET A 54 14.82 -21.67 -13.27
C MET A 54 16.14 -22.44 -13.32
N VAL A 55 16.59 -23.00 -12.20
CA VAL A 55 17.83 -23.80 -12.12
C VAL A 55 17.60 -25.27 -12.40
N ARG A 56 16.53 -25.86 -11.85
CA ARG A 56 16.32 -27.31 -11.86
C ARG A 56 15.44 -27.81 -13.00
N ASP A 57 14.39 -27.08 -13.31
CA ASP A 57 13.28 -27.59 -14.12
C ASP A 57 13.09 -26.83 -15.44
N TYR A 58 13.75 -25.67 -15.60
CA TYR A 58 13.69 -24.89 -16.84
C TYR A 58 14.33 -25.65 -18.02
N ASN A 59 13.56 -25.80 -19.10
CA ASN A 59 14.01 -26.40 -20.36
C ASN A 59 13.93 -25.37 -21.51
N PRO A 60 15.08 -24.95 -22.11
CA PRO A 60 15.10 -24.02 -23.23
C PRO A 60 14.33 -24.49 -24.47
N ALA A 61 14.35 -25.80 -24.76
CA ALA A 61 13.68 -26.35 -25.94
C ALA A 61 12.15 -26.23 -25.83
N GLN A 62 11.60 -26.36 -24.62
CA GLN A 62 10.16 -26.23 -24.36
C GLN A 62 9.71 -24.76 -24.26
N ASN A 63 10.63 -23.82 -24.09
CA ASN A 63 10.33 -22.40 -23.91
C ASN A 63 10.76 -21.53 -25.09
N TYR A 64 11.11 -22.13 -26.23
CA TYR A 64 11.62 -21.40 -27.38
C TYR A 64 10.69 -20.27 -27.84
N ASN A 65 11.21 -19.04 -27.83
CA ASN A 65 10.55 -17.81 -28.28
C ASN A 65 9.19 -17.50 -27.62
N ASN A 66 8.88 -18.13 -26.48
CA ASN A 66 7.70 -17.78 -25.69
C ASN A 66 7.99 -16.54 -24.81
N VAL A 67 7.04 -16.16 -23.96
CA VAL A 67 7.20 -14.99 -23.08
C VAL A 67 8.37 -15.14 -22.10
N LEU A 68 8.62 -16.34 -21.58
CA LEU A 68 9.70 -16.60 -20.62
C LEU A 68 11.06 -16.43 -21.28
N ASP A 69 11.27 -17.05 -22.45
CA ASP A 69 12.51 -16.90 -23.23
C ASP A 69 12.74 -15.44 -23.65
N ARG A 70 11.68 -14.75 -24.09
CA ARG A 70 11.77 -13.33 -24.43
C ARG A 70 12.25 -12.51 -23.24
N ILE A 71 11.66 -12.68 -22.06
CA ILE A 71 12.06 -11.98 -20.81
C ILE A 71 13.53 -12.22 -20.50
N ILE A 72 14.00 -13.47 -20.57
CA ILE A 72 15.41 -13.81 -20.29
C ILE A 72 16.35 -13.06 -21.25
N ARG A 73 15.99 -12.96 -22.53
CA ARG A 73 16.82 -12.29 -23.56
C ARG A 73 17.01 -10.79 -23.36
N HIS A 74 16.16 -10.11 -22.58
CA HIS A 74 16.31 -8.68 -22.27
C HIS A 74 16.35 -8.40 -20.76
N ARG A 75 16.76 -9.39 -19.95
CA ARG A 75 16.84 -9.26 -18.49
C ARG A 75 17.69 -8.07 -18.03
N ASP A 76 18.77 -7.74 -18.76
CA ASP A 76 19.65 -6.63 -18.40
C ASP A 76 18.94 -5.28 -18.53
N ALA A 77 18.03 -5.13 -19.50
CA ALA A 77 17.18 -3.95 -19.61
C ALA A 77 16.19 -3.88 -18.44
N ILE A 78 15.54 -4.99 -18.08
CA ILE A 78 14.60 -5.03 -16.95
C ILE A 78 15.31 -4.64 -15.64
N ILE A 79 16.46 -5.26 -15.35
CA ILE A 79 17.19 -5.02 -14.11
C ILE A 79 17.78 -3.61 -14.05
N SER A 80 18.31 -3.08 -15.15
CA SER A 80 18.85 -1.70 -15.17
C SER A 80 17.77 -0.64 -14.98
N HIS A 81 16.59 -0.81 -15.58
CA HIS A 81 15.47 0.12 -15.36
C HIS A 81 14.95 0.02 -13.92
N LEU A 82 14.83 -1.20 -13.37
CA LEU A 82 14.43 -1.37 -11.97
C LEU A 82 15.45 -0.75 -11.01
N ASN A 83 16.75 -0.90 -11.28
CA ASN A 83 17.81 -0.26 -10.51
C ASN A 83 17.66 1.27 -10.51
N TRP A 84 17.45 1.86 -11.69
CA TRP A 84 17.19 3.30 -11.81
C TRP A 84 15.96 3.74 -11.01
N VAL A 85 14.84 3.01 -11.11
CA VAL A 85 13.63 3.30 -10.34
C VAL A 85 13.90 3.23 -8.83
N CYS A 86 14.63 2.22 -8.34
CA CYS A 86 14.96 2.10 -6.92
C CYS A 86 15.79 3.28 -6.41
N ILE A 87 16.78 3.74 -7.20
CA ILE A 87 17.60 4.91 -6.87
C ILE A 87 16.72 6.17 -6.86
N PHE A 88 15.91 6.36 -7.90
CA PHE A 88 14.99 7.48 -8.01
C PHE A 88 14.04 7.55 -6.80
N LEU A 89 13.37 6.43 -6.49
CA LEU A 89 12.46 6.35 -5.35
C LEU A 89 13.19 6.62 -4.03
N GLY A 90 14.41 6.10 -3.83
CA GLY A 90 15.20 6.37 -2.62
C GLY A 90 15.48 7.87 -2.42
N PHE A 91 15.95 8.56 -3.46
CA PHE A 91 16.22 10.01 -3.39
C PHE A 91 14.95 10.85 -3.21
N HIS A 92 13.84 10.48 -3.87
CA HIS A 92 12.60 11.28 -3.88
C HIS A 92 11.56 10.82 -2.85
N SER A 93 11.92 9.92 -1.94
CA SER A 93 11.12 9.57 -0.76
C SER A 93 11.93 9.77 0.52
N PHE A 94 12.87 8.88 0.82
CA PHE A 94 13.72 8.97 2.01
C PHE A 94 14.57 10.24 2.04
N GLY A 95 15.07 10.70 0.88
CA GLY A 95 15.79 11.97 0.78
C GLY A 95 14.98 13.18 1.24
N LEU A 96 13.64 13.16 1.10
CA LEU A 96 12.77 14.24 1.58
C LEU A 96 12.73 14.29 3.12
N TYR A 97 12.83 13.15 3.80
CA TYR A 97 12.92 13.10 5.26
C TYR A 97 14.23 13.72 5.75
N ILE A 98 15.36 13.38 5.12
CA ILE A 98 16.66 13.99 5.45
C ILE A 98 16.66 15.50 5.18
N HIS A 99 16.06 15.94 4.06
CA HIS A 99 15.85 17.36 3.75
C HIS A 99 15.07 18.04 4.88
N ASN A 100 13.94 17.46 5.30
CA ASN A 100 13.11 18.00 6.36
C ASN A 100 13.84 18.07 7.70
N ASP A 101 14.58 17.04 8.10
CA ASP A 101 15.39 17.06 9.32
C ASP A 101 16.45 18.16 9.29
N THR A 102 17.10 18.33 8.14
CA THR A 102 18.12 19.38 7.95
C THR A 102 17.51 20.78 7.99
N MET A 103 16.42 21.02 7.25
CA MET A 103 15.73 22.32 7.24
C MET A 103 15.19 22.67 8.63
N ARG A 104 14.65 21.68 9.34
CA ARG A 104 14.15 21.86 10.71
C ARG A 104 15.29 22.21 11.67
N ALA A 105 16.42 21.50 11.61
CA ALA A 105 17.58 21.77 12.45
C ALA A 105 18.20 23.16 12.16
N LEU A 106 18.14 23.63 10.91
CA LEU A 106 18.59 24.96 10.51
C LEU A 106 17.60 26.09 10.85
N GLY A 107 16.47 25.79 11.49
CA GLY A 107 15.44 26.78 11.82
C GLY A 107 14.66 27.32 10.60
N ARG A 108 14.66 26.57 9.48
CA ARG A 108 14.03 26.94 8.21
C ARG A 108 12.76 26.12 7.98
N SER A 109 11.80 26.18 8.89
CA SER A 109 10.57 25.37 8.80
C SER A 109 9.69 25.70 7.58
N GLN A 110 9.80 26.92 7.04
CA GLN A 110 9.13 27.33 5.81
C GLN A 110 9.66 26.65 4.54
N ASP A 111 10.85 26.04 4.60
CA ASP A 111 11.48 25.35 3.47
C ASP A 111 11.31 23.82 3.55
N MET A 112 10.49 23.34 4.49
CA MET A 112 10.18 21.93 4.65
C MET A 112 9.06 21.49 3.71
N PHE A 113 9.09 20.20 3.34
CA PHE A 113 7.93 19.52 2.79
C PHE A 113 6.94 19.21 3.91
N SER A 114 5.83 19.94 3.97
CA SER A 114 4.79 19.81 5.01
C SER A 114 3.47 20.47 4.58
N ASP A 115 2.40 20.20 5.32
CA ASP A 115 1.08 20.81 5.08
C ASP A 115 1.06 22.34 5.20
N THR A 116 1.98 22.92 5.98
CA THR A 116 2.01 24.37 6.26
C THR A 116 3.06 25.13 5.44
N ALA A 117 3.85 24.43 4.63
CA ALA A 117 4.94 25.00 3.84
C ALA A 117 4.87 24.47 2.40
N ILE A 118 5.87 23.70 1.95
CA ILE A 118 5.89 23.12 0.61
C ILE A 118 5.05 21.83 0.63
N GLN A 119 3.82 21.91 0.12
CA GLN A 119 2.88 20.80 0.18
C GLN A 119 3.16 19.74 -0.90
N LEU A 120 3.05 18.47 -0.54
CA LEU A 120 3.11 17.32 -1.45
C LEU A 120 1.86 16.45 -1.29
N GLN A 121 0.72 17.00 -1.69
CA GLN A 121 -0.58 16.36 -1.49
C GLN A 121 -0.79 15.13 -2.38
N PRO A 122 -1.31 14.01 -1.85
CA PRO A 122 -1.64 12.82 -2.63
C PRO A 122 -2.99 12.97 -3.35
N ILE A 123 -3.08 13.94 -4.26
CA ILE A 123 -4.33 14.36 -4.92
C ILE A 123 -5.11 13.23 -5.59
N PHE A 124 -4.41 12.22 -6.13
CA PHE A 124 -5.06 11.07 -6.77
C PHE A 124 -5.73 10.15 -5.74
N ALA A 125 -5.13 9.98 -4.56
CA ALA A 125 -5.73 9.18 -3.50
C ALA A 125 -6.92 9.91 -2.87
N GLN A 126 -6.81 11.24 -2.67
CA GLN A 126 -7.93 12.08 -2.21
C GLN A 126 -9.10 12.05 -3.21
N TRP A 127 -8.80 12.08 -4.52
CA TRP A 127 -9.81 11.92 -5.56
C TRP A 127 -10.52 10.56 -5.50
N VAL A 128 -9.78 9.46 -5.31
CA VAL A 128 -10.38 8.13 -5.12
C VAL A 128 -11.22 8.05 -3.85
N GLN A 129 -10.75 8.63 -2.73
CA GLN A 129 -11.55 8.73 -1.49
C GLN A 129 -12.88 9.48 -1.74
N SER A 130 -12.83 10.57 -2.50
CA SER A 130 -14.04 11.34 -2.88
C SER A 130 -15.02 10.50 -3.69
N ILE A 131 -14.54 9.77 -4.70
CA ILE A 131 -15.39 8.87 -5.52
C ILE A 131 -16.08 7.83 -4.64
N HIS A 132 -15.36 7.17 -3.73
CA HIS A 132 -15.95 6.14 -2.87
C HIS A 132 -16.94 6.72 -1.85
N THR A 133 -16.65 7.90 -1.32
CA THR A 133 -17.55 8.59 -0.38
C THR A 133 -18.86 9.00 -1.04
N LEU A 134 -18.80 9.44 -2.30
CA LEU A 134 -19.97 9.88 -3.09
C LEU A 134 -20.67 8.76 -3.85
N ALA A 135 -20.20 7.51 -3.74
CA ALA A 135 -20.77 6.39 -4.47
C ALA A 135 -22.22 6.03 -4.07
N PRO A 136 -22.59 5.97 -2.77
CA PRO A 136 -23.94 5.60 -2.34
C PRO A 136 -25.00 6.56 -2.90
N GLY A 137 -26.05 6.02 -3.52
CA GLY A 137 -27.12 6.81 -4.14
C GLY A 137 -26.76 7.45 -5.49
N ASN A 138 -25.52 7.29 -5.97
CA ASN A 138 -25.08 7.78 -7.28
C ASN A 138 -24.53 6.62 -8.13
N THR A 139 -23.22 6.37 -8.11
CA THR A 139 -22.60 5.26 -8.87
C THR A 139 -22.90 3.89 -8.27
N SER A 140 -23.37 3.85 -7.02
CA SER A 140 -23.93 2.68 -6.35
C SER A 140 -25.34 3.00 -5.82
N PRO A 141 -26.38 2.99 -6.69
CA PRO A 141 -27.72 3.48 -6.35
C PRO A 141 -28.38 2.74 -5.19
N ASN A 142 -28.06 1.46 -5.01
CA ASN A 142 -28.67 0.59 -4.01
C ASN A 142 -27.87 0.52 -2.70
N ALA A 143 -26.66 1.11 -2.66
CA ALA A 143 -25.87 1.15 -1.43
C ALA A 143 -26.37 2.27 -0.52
N LEU A 144 -26.50 1.96 0.78
CA LEU A 144 -26.97 2.91 1.80
C LEU A 144 -25.82 3.70 2.45
N ALA A 145 -24.59 3.20 2.36
CA ALA A 145 -23.41 3.80 2.95
C ALA A 145 -22.16 3.46 2.11
N SER A 146 -21.08 4.20 2.34
CA SER A 146 -19.77 3.89 1.76
C SER A 146 -19.30 2.50 2.19
N ALA A 147 -18.50 1.84 1.36
CA ALA A 147 -17.91 0.54 1.68
C ALA A 147 -17.02 0.59 2.95
N SER A 148 -16.44 1.76 3.24
CA SER A 148 -15.68 2.00 4.47
C SER A 148 -15.80 3.47 4.88
N TYR A 149 -15.96 3.69 6.18
CA TYR A 149 -15.89 5.03 6.79
C TYR A 149 -14.46 5.62 6.75
N ALA A 150 -13.43 4.84 6.40
CA ALA A 150 -12.08 5.35 6.17
C ALA A 150 -11.99 6.28 4.94
N PHE A 151 -12.86 6.11 3.95
CA PHE A 151 -12.90 6.97 2.76
C PHE A 151 -13.51 8.35 3.04
N GLY A 152 -14.44 8.44 3.99
CA GLY A 152 -15.22 9.63 4.29
C GLY A 152 -16.49 9.33 5.09
N GLY A 153 -17.21 10.37 5.48
CA GLY A 153 -18.43 10.28 6.28
C GLY A 153 -18.23 10.57 7.76
N ASP A 154 -19.13 10.04 8.59
CA ASP A 154 -19.16 10.33 10.03
C ASP A 154 -18.20 9.44 10.84
N VAL A 155 -17.88 9.90 12.06
CA VAL A 155 -17.15 9.11 13.05
C VAL A 155 -18.10 8.08 13.67
N VAL A 156 -17.72 6.80 13.62
CA VAL A 156 -18.44 5.72 14.28
C VAL A 156 -17.77 5.40 15.61
N SER A 157 -18.54 5.38 16.71
CA SER A 157 -18.02 5.09 18.05
C SER A 157 -18.82 4.01 18.77
N VAL A 158 -18.14 3.22 19.61
CA VAL A 158 -18.73 2.18 20.47
C VAL A 158 -18.05 2.24 21.83
N GLY A 159 -18.82 2.41 22.90
CA GLY A 159 -18.28 2.42 24.27
C GLY A 159 -17.19 3.49 24.49
N ASN A 160 -17.43 4.72 24.05
CA ASN A 160 -16.51 5.87 24.08
C ASN A 160 -15.19 5.68 23.30
N LYS A 161 -15.08 4.63 22.49
CA LYS A 161 -13.94 4.38 21.59
C LYS A 161 -14.36 4.59 20.14
N VAL A 162 -13.49 5.19 19.34
CA VAL A 162 -13.69 5.34 17.90
C VAL A 162 -13.52 3.97 17.24
N ALA A 163 -14.57 3.47 16.62
CA ALA A 163 -14.52 2.23 15.84
C ALA A 163 -13.95 2.49 14.44
N MET A 164 -14.36 3.58 13.80
CA MET A 164 -13.80 4.03 12.50
C MET A 164 -14.08 5.52 12.30
N MET A 165 -13.19 6.19 11.58
CA MET A 165 -13.35 7.58 11.13
C MET A 165 -12.68 7.78 9.77
N PRO A 166 -13.02 8.85 9.03
CA PRO A 166 -12.29 9.22 7.82
C PRO A 166 -10.79 9.34 8.09
N ILE A 167 -9.98 8.72 7.23
CA ILE A 167 -8.52 8.79 7.33
C ILE A 167 -8.03 9.85 6.34
N SER A 168 -7.65 11.01 6.86
CA SER A 168 -7.12 12.11 6.06
C SER A 168 -5.77 11.75 5.44
N LEU A 169 -5.55 12.18 4.20
CA LEU A 169 -4.30 12.03 3.47
C LEU A 169 -3.72 13.44 3.24
N GLY A 170 -2.54 13.73 3.81
CA GLY A 170 -1.79 14.97 3.64
C GLY A 170 -0.46 14.76 2.92
#